data_AF-A0A4R8RLN2-F1
#
_entry.id   AF-A0A4R8RLN2-F1
#
_cell.length_a   1.000
_cell.length_b   1.000
_cell.length_c   1.000
_cell.angle_alpha   90.00
_cell.angle_beta   90.00
_cell.angle_gamma   90.00
#
_symmetry.space_group_name_H-M   'P 1'
#
loop_
_entity.id
_entity.type
_entity.pdbx_description
1 polymer ?
#
loop_
_entity_poly.entity_id
_entity_poly.type
_entity_poly.pdbx_seq_one_letter_code
_entity_poly.pdbx_strand_id
1 'polypeptide(L)'
;MKIPSLLLSAAGAVSALTIAEINGNKFLSPYRDQSVTNVTGLVLAKGPNGVWIRSTQPDDDDTTSEAVYVYSNTVGANLTVGDIITLNGRIQEYRSATNYIYLTELSSPSNVVVVSKDNEVTPLVIGVDTSSPPTEQFTSLDDGDVYGVPNAVVNISTVNPVLDPKSYGFDFWESLSGELVTVKNPVAITRPNQYGDTWVVGDWPTTGRNTHGGLTMTAKDSNPEAIVIGSPLDGTKNPESKMGDQLAEITGVVTYAFGFYRILPLTAVTFVKKATNDAPPTSLTSRGDCRGITVGAYNVENLAPTSAHLPAVAAHIVDYMKTPDLIFVQEVQDNSGPTNNGVVSSNITLANLAASIESQTNGSAVYDFVTIDPVDGQDGGQPGGNIRVAYLYKPTAIELYKPNPGSSTDANEVLEGPALKYNPGRIEPASSAWDASRKPLAAAWRAVNGPQNKVFFTVNVHWASKGGSSSLHGEPRPPSNGGVDQRIQQAEITGSFIGEILAADPNARVIASGDFNEFTFVEPLTTFAAKSGLIDLDEAVGIPVTERYTYVYDMNAQQLDHMFVSPALAKANQTRYEHVHINSWELYDDLVSDHDPSVAIFNVCGC
;
A
#
# COMPACT_ATOMS: atom_id res chain seq x y z
N MET A 1 78.70 10.85 -30.84
CA MET A 1 77.70 10.01 -31.53
C MET A 1 76.62 9.69 -30.50
N LYS A 2 75.51 10.43 -30.51
CA LYS A 2 74.37 10.21 -29.60
C LYS A 2 73.21 9.70 -30.48
N ILE A 3 72.82 8.45 -30.28
CA ILE A 3 71.64 7.86 -30.91
C ILE A 3 70.47 8.11 -29.96
N PRO A 4 69.37 8.76 -30.38
CA PRO A 4 68.17 8.82 -29.58
C PRO A 4 67.37 7.53 -29.81
N SER A 5 67.07 6.81 -28.73
CA SER A 5 66.12 5.71 -28.76
C SER A 5 64.70 6.27 -28.90
N LEU A 6 64.06 5.96 -30.02
CA LEU A 6 62.63 6.18 -30.25
C LEU A 6 61.85 5.13 -29.45
N LEU A 7 61.13 5.56 -28.41
CA LEU A 7 60.10 4.75 -27.76
C LEU A 7 58.84 4.84 -28.62
N LEU A 8 58.55 3.77 -29.35
CA LEU A 8 57.32 3.59 -30.10
C LEU A 8 56.19 3.28 -29.10
N SER A 9 55.29 4.24 -28.88
CA SER A 9 54.05 4.01 -28.16
C SER A 9 53.15 3.13 -29.03
N ALA A 10 52.95 1.87 -28.62
CA ALA A 10 51.93 1.01 -29.18
C ALA A 10 50.55 1.62 -28.86
N ALA A 11 49.89 2.16 -29.88
CA ALA A 11 48.48 2.52 -29.80
C ALA A 11 47.69 1.20 -29.66
N GLY A 12 47.25 0.90 -28.44
CA GLY A 12 46.23 -0.13 -28.24
C GLY A 12 44.97 0.27 -29.01
N ALA A 13 44.37 -0.68 -29.72
CA ALA A 13 43.05 -0.50 -30.31
C ALA A 13 42.08 -0.17 -29.16
N VAL A 14 41.63 1.08 -29.09
CA VAL A 14 40.56 1.48 -28.18
C VAL A 14 39.29 0.86 -28.76
N SER A 15 38.73 -0.14 -28.07
CA SER A 15 37.40 -0.66 -28.39
C SER A 15 36.39 0.50 -28.37
N ALA A 16 35.41 0.49 -29.26
CA ALA A 16 34.31 1.44 -29.17
C ALA A 16 33.52 1.14 -27.88
N LEU A 17 33.18 2.19 -27.13
CA LEU A 17 32.44 2.07 -25.87
C LEU A 17 31.01 1.56 -26.15
N THR A 18 30.60 0.48 -25.49
CA THR A 18 29.26 -0.10 -25.65
C THR A 18 28.24 0.58 -24.73
N ILE A 19 26.94 0.33 -24.98
CA ILE A 19 25.87 0.83 -24.11
C ILE A 19 25.90 0.09 -22.76
N ALA A 20 26.16 -1.21 -22.73
CA ALA A 20 26.36 -1.96 -21.50
C ALA A 20 27.51 -1.40 -20.64
N GLU A 21 28.64 -1.00 -21.24
CA GLU A 21 29.73 -0.33 -20.51
C GLU A 21 29.30 1.04 -19.97
N ILE A 22 28.47 1.79 -20.71
CA ILE A 22 27.93 3.08 -20.27
C ILE A 22 27.05 2.89 -19.04
N ASN A 23 26.12 1.95 -19.06
CA ASN A 23 25.24 1.69 -17.93
C ASN A 23 26.04 1.10 -16.75
N GLY A 24 26.87 0.10 -17.02
CA GLY A 24 27.59 -0.67 -16.00
C GLY A 24 26.65 -1.53 -15.16
N ASN A 25 27.24 -2.35 -14.29
CA ASN A 25 26.50 -3.34 -13.49
C ASN A 25 26.03 -2.80 -12.13
N LYS A 26 25.67 -1.53 -12.09
CA LYS A 26 25.32 -0.78 -10.87
C LYS A 26 24.25 0.26 -11.21
N PHE A 27 23.60 0.82 -10.18
CA PHE A 27 22.61 1.89 -10.32
C PHE A 27 23.14 3.22 -10.85
N LEU A 28 24.46 3.45 -10.81
CA LEU A 28 25.09 4.63 -11.39
C LEU A 28 26.13 4.21 -12.41
N SER A 29 26.11 4.91 -13.55
CA SER A 29 27.07 4.76 -14.63
C SER A 29 28.51 4.98 -14.16
N PRO A 30 29.46 4.12 -14.56
CA PRO A 30 30.89 4.39 -14.37
C PRO A 30 31.40 5.57 -15.22
N TYR A 31 30.59 6.02 -16.19
CA TYR A 31 30.86 7.16 -17.07
C TYR A 31 30.06 8.40 -16.70
N ARG A 32 29.38 8.42 -15.55
CA ARG A 32 28.70 9.61 -15.02
C ARG A 32 29.55 10.86 -15.21
N ASP A 33 28.93 11.89 -15.77
CA ASP A 33 29.56 13.20 -15.99
C ASP A 33 30.74 13.20 -16.97
N GLN A 34 30.90 12.14 -17.78
CA GLN A 34 31.92 12.03 -18.82
C GLN A 34 31.32 12.19 -20.22
N SER A 35 32.14 12.65 -21.15
CA SER A 35 31.79 12.66 -22.57
C SER A 35 32.18 11.34 -23.21
N VAL A 36 31.27 10.77 -23.98
CA VAL A 36 31.45 9.52 -24.72
C VAL A 36 31.35 9.78 -26.21
N THR A 37 32.03 8.97 -27.00
CA THR A 37 32.10 9.14 -28.46
C THR A 37 31.88 7.82 -29.18
N ASN A 38 31.29 7.89 -30.37
CA ASN A 38 31.06 6.75 -31.25
C ASN A 38 30.22 5.63 -30.59
N VAL A 39 29.26 6.01 -29.75
CA VAL A 39 28.25 5.09 -29.21
C VAL A 39 27.37 4.66 -30.37
N THR A 40 27.13 3.36 -30.53
CA THR A 40 26.30 2.81 -31.60
C THR A 40 25.05 2.18 -31.00
N GLY A 41 23.88 2.46 -31.56
CA GLY A 41 22.65 1.81 -31.10
C GLY A 41 21.51 1.83 -32.11
N LEU A 42 20.64 0.84 -32.00
CA LEU A 42 19.37 0.70 -32.71
C LEU A 42 18.27 1.48 -31.98
N VAL A 43 17.58 2.39 -32.67
CA VAL A 43 16.45 3.13 -32.11
C VAL A 43 15.27 2.20 -31.86
N LEU A 44 14.96 1.96 -30.59
CA LEU A 44 13.89 1.07 -30.14
C LEU A 44 12.52 1.76 -30.15
N ALA A 45 12.47 2.97 -29.61
CA ALA A 45 11.25 3.72 -29.41
C ALA A 45 11.55 5.22 -29.32
N LYS A 46 10.51 6.03 -29.56
CA LYS A 46 10.56 7.48 -29.45
C LYS A 46 9.85 7.89 -28.16
N GLY A 47 10.56 8.62 -27.31
CA GLY A 47 9.99 9.18 -26.08
C GLY A 47 9.55 10.63 -26.28
N PRO A 48 8.90 11.21 -25.26
CA PRO A 48 8.45 12.60 -25.32
C PRO A 48 9.57 13.61 -25.60
N ASN A 49 10.78 13.33 -25.11
CA ASN A 49 11.92 14.26 -25.19
C ASN A 49 13.18 13.70 -25.87
N GLY A 50 13.07 12.59 -26.60
CA GLY A 50 14.24 11.83 -27.03
C GLY A 50 13.92 10.47 -27.63
N VAL A 51 14.93 9.59 -27.67
CA VAL A 51 14.78 8.21 -28.16
C VAL A 51 15.49 7.24 -27.23
N TRP A 52 15.01 6.00 -27.16
CA TRP A 52 15.77 4.90 -26.57
C TRP A 52 16.54 4.18 -27.67
N ILE A 53 17.79 3.86 -27.39
CA ILE A 53 18.64 3.07 -28.28
C ILE A 53 19.14 1.83 -27.56
N ARG A 54 19.22 0.69 -28.26
CA ARG A 54 19.82 -0.56 -27.78
C ARG A 54 21.13 -0.85 -28.49
N SER A 55 22.09 -1.45 -27.80
CA SER A 55 23.34 -1.96 -28.39
C SER A 55 23.04 -2.89 -29.56
N THR A 56 23.87 -2.82 -30.61
CA THR A 56 23.85 -3.80 -31.70
C THR A 56 24.78 -5.00 -31.44
N GLN A 57 25.52 -4.95 -30.33
CA GLN A 57 26.42 -6.00 -29.85
C GLN A 57 26.20 -6.13 -28.34
N PRO A 58 25.11 -6.78 -27.91
CA PRO A 58 24.88 -7.04 -26.49
C PRO A 58 25.95 -7.95 -25.91
N ASP A 59 26.20 -7.85 -24.61
CA ASP A 59 27.30 -8.52 -23.91
C ASP A 59 26.89 -9.80 -23.13
N ASP A 60 25.61 -10.15 -23.16
CA ASP A 60 25.00 -11.29 -22.47
C ASP A 60 25.17 -11.26 -20.93
N ASP A 61 25.42 -10.09 -20.33
CA ASP A 61 25.45 -9.89 -18.87
C ASP A 61 24.08 -9.41 -18.38
N ASP A 62 23.41 -10.23 -17.55
CA ASP A 62 22.08 -9.92 -17.02
C ASP A 62 22.10 -8.79 -15.99
N THR A 63 23.28 -8.33 -15.55
CA THR A 63 23.47 -7.20 -14.64
C THR A 63 23.63 -5.87 -15.35
N THR A 64 23.63 -5.81 -16.69
CA THR A 64 23.76 -4.57 -17.46
C THR A 64 22.61 -4.40 -18.45
N SER A 65 22.04 -3.20 -18.52
CA SER A 65 21.09 -2.87 -19.59
C SER A 65 21.82 -2.63 -20.90
N GLU A 66 21.26 -3.15 -21.99
CA GLU A 66 21.73 -2.92 -23.35
C GLU A 66 21.14 -1.66 -23.98
N ALA A 67 20.29 -0.94 -23.24
CA ALA A 67 19.61 0.25 -23.72
C ALA A 67 19.92 1.50 -22.89
N VAL A 68 19.88 2.66 -23.55
CA VAL A 68 20.05 3.97 -22.89
C VAL A 68 19.13 5.00 -23.53
N TYR A 69 18.63 5.93 -22.72
CA TYR A 69 17.85 7.06 -23.21
C TYR A 69 18.74 8.17 -23.74
N VAL A 70 18.49 8.63 -24.96
CA VAL A 70 19.14 9.79 -25.57
C VAL A 70 18.21 10.99 -25.40
N TYR A 71 18.52 11.84 -24.41
CA TYR A 71 17.74 13.05 -24.10
C TYR A 71 18.06 14.17 -25.11
N SER A 72 17.22 14.30 -26.14
CA SER A 72 17.25 15.40 -27.10
C SER A 72 16.01 15.41 -28.00
N ASN A 73 15.22 16.48 -27.89
CA ASN A 73 14.09 16.74 -28.79
C ASN A 73 14.48 16.74 -30.26
N THR A 74 15.66 17.29 -30.60
CA THR A 74 16.15 17.35 -31.98
C THR A 74 16.48 15.96 -32.51
N VAL A 75 17.07 15.09 -31.70
CA VAL A 75 17.32 13.70 -32.10
C VAL A 75 15.99 12.95 -32.25
N GLY A 76 15.10 13.08 -31.27
CA GLY A 76 13.74 12.51 -31.32
C GLY A 76 12.94 12.92 -32.54
N ALA A 77 13.04 14.18 -32.98
CA ALA A 77 12.32 14.66 -34.15
C ALA A 77 12.85 14.07 -35.48
N ASN A 78 14.14 13.76 -35.56
CA ASN A 78 14.81 13.44 -36.83
C ASN A 78 15.07 11.94 -37.06
N LEU A 79 14.93 11.10 -36.01
CA LEU A 79 15.14 9.65 -36.10
C LEU A 79 13.82 8.87 -36.15
N THR A 80 13.91 7.67 -36.69
CA THR A 80 12.81 6.70 -36.81
C THR A 80 13.17 5.43 -36.04
N VAL A 81 12.16 4.76 -35.48
CA VAL A 81 12.32 3.40 -34.93
C VAL A 81 12.91 2.50 -36.02
N GLY A 82 13.90 1.68 -35.67
CA GLY A 82 14.63 0.84 -36.62
C GLY A 82 15.85 1.50 -37.28
N ASP A 83 16.13 2.78 -37.02
CA ASP A 83 17.40 3.39 -37.41
C ASP A 83 18.54 2.85 -36.52
N ILE A 84 19.67 2.45 -37.12
CA ILE A 84 20.93 2.25 -36.38
C ILE A 84 21.72 3.54 -36.49
N ILE A 85 22.08 4.13 -35.36
CA ILE A 85 22.81 5.39 -35.30
C ILE A 85 24.18 5.23 -34.64
N THR A 86 25.08 6.16 -34.96
CA THR A 86 26.26 6.48 -34.15
C THR A 86 26.12 7.89 -33.61
N LEU A 87 26.56 8.12 -32.37
CA LEU A 87 26.53 9.44 -31.76
C LEU A 87 27.64 9.63 -30.71
N ASN A 88 27.92 10.89 -30.42
CA ASN A 88 28.63 11.33 -29.22
C ASN A 88 27.65 11.94 -28.22
N GLY A 89 28.02 12.03 -26.96
CA GLY A 89 27.23 12.70 -25.94
C GLY A 89 27.93 12.82 -24.60
N ARG A 90 27.15 13.15 -23.57
CA ARG A 90 27.60 13.20 -22.17
C ARG A 90 26.66 12.37 -21.32
N ILE A 91 27.21 11.45 -20.54
CA ILE A 91 26.42 10.62 -19.62
C ILE A 91 26.01 11.46 -18.41
N GLN A 92 24.72 11.41 -18.07
CA GLN A 92 24.13 12.07 -16.93
C GLN A 92 23.33 11.08 -16.09
N GLU A 93 23.30 11.36 -14.79
CA GLU A 93 22.42 10.69 -13.84
C GLU A 93 21.27 11.65 -13.51
N TYR A 94 20.10 11.37 -14.08
CA TYR A 94 18.93 12.23 -13.94
C TYR A 94 18.00 11.73 -12.82
N ARG A 95 17.43 12.66 -12.04
CA ARG A 95 16.31 12.37 -11.14
C ARG A 95 15.46 13.62 -10.93
N SER A 96 14.16 13.44 -10.71
CA SER A 96 13.22 14.54 -10.50
C SER A 96 12.97 14.89 -9.02
N ALA A 97 13.36 14.03 -8.08
CA ALA A 97 13.27 14.28 -6.63
C ALA A 97 14.45 13.63 -5.89
N THR A 98 14.74 14.08 -4.68
CA THR A 98 15.90 13.60 -3.90
C THR A 98 15.73 12.19 -3.32
N ASN A 99 14.49 11.74 -3.13
CA ASN A 99 14.14 10.40 -2.65
C ASN A 99 13.96 9.38 -3.79
N TYR A 100 14.18 9.80 -5.03
CA TYR A 100 14.10 8.97 -6.23
C TYR A 100 15.50 8.55 -6.67
N ILE A 101 15.61 7.35 -7.23
CA ILE A 101 16.88 6.89 -7.80
C ILE A 101 17.22 7.69 -9.06
N TYR A 102 18.47 7.54 -9.48
CA TYR A 102 18.95 8.11 -10.72
C TYR A 102 18.62 7.21 -11.92
N LEU A 103 18.34 7.86 -13.06
CA LEU A 103 18.25 7.25 -14.36
C LEU A 103 19.48 7.66 -15.18
N THR A 104 20.25 6.69 -15.67
CA THR A 104 21.34 6.95 -16.61
C THR A 104 20.79 7.38 -17.98
N GLU A 105 21.27 8.52 -18.49
CA GLU A 105 20.90 9.03 -19.82
C GLU A 105 22.09 9.64 -20.57
N LEU A 106 22.01 9.64 -21.90
CA LEU A 106 22.94 10.32 -22.79
C LEU A 106 22.36 11.68 -23.19
N SER A 107 22.99 12.73 -22.67
CA SER A 107 22.65 14.14 -22.91
C SER A 107 23.54 14.79 -23.95
N SER A 108 23.14 15.99 -24.41
CA SER A 108 23.93 16.83 -25.33
C SER A 108 24.46 16.08 -26.57
N PRO A 109 23.62 15.32 -27.29
CA PRO A 109 24.10 14.48 -28.37
C PRO A 109 24.70 15.33 -29.50
N SER A 110 25.78 14.83 -30.09
CA SER A 110 26.45 15.43 -31.24
C SER A 110 26.96 14.35 -32.18
N ASN A 111 27.31 14.72 -33.42
CA ASN A 111 27.74 13.79 -34.46
C ASN A 111 26.79 12.60 -34.65
N VAL A 112 25.47 12.88 -34.61
CA VAL A 112 24.44 11.86 -34.82
C VAL A 112 24.40 11.49 -36.29
N VAL A 113 24.73 10.24 -36.61
CA VAL A 113 24.77 9.71 -37.99
C VAL A 113 23.95 8.43 -38.07
N VAL A 114 22.99 8.39 -38.99
CA VAL A 114 22.24 7.16 -39.32
C VAL A 114 23.12 6.26 -40.19
N VAL A 115 23.45 5.08 -39.68
CA VAL A 115 24.31 4.08 -40.32
C VAL A 115 23.49 3.09 -41.15
N SER A 116 22.32 2.70 -40.65
CA SER A 116 21.36 1.81 -41.33
C SER A 116 19.93 2.23 -40.98
N LYS A 117 18.96 1.85 -41.82
CA LYS A 117 17.53 2.14 -41.67
C LYS A 117 16.70 0.86 -41.74
N ASP A 118 15.46 0.93 -41.27
CA ASP A 118 14.45 -0.12 -41.39
C ASP A 118 14.91 -1.47 -40.83
N ASN A 119 15.74 -1.45 -39.79
CA ASN A 119 16.18 -2.65 -39.11
C ASN A 119 15.06 -3.17 -38.20
N GLU A 120 14.99 -4.49 -38.05
CA GLU A 120 14.01 -5.13 -37.18
C GLU A 120 14.23 -4.71 -35.71
N VAL A 121 13.14 -4.36 -35.02
CA VAL A 121 13.12 -4.05 -33.59
C VAL A 121 12.31 -5.12 -32.88
N THR A 122 13.00 -5.98 -32.13
CA THR A 122 12.38 -7.10 -31.40
C THR A 122 12.39 -6.79 -29.90
N PRO A 123 11.23 -6.74 -29.23
CA PRO A 123 11.19 -6.59 -27.78
C PRO A 123 11.66 -7.86 -27.07
N LEU A 124 12.17 -7.72 -25.85
CA LEU A 124 12.48 -8.85 -24.97
C LEU A 124 11.21 -9.27 -24.22
N VAL A 125 10.83 -10.54 -24.29
CA VAL A 125 9.71 -11.06 -23.51
C VAL A 125 10.17 -11.35 -22.08
N ILE A 126 9.60 -10.65 -21.10
CA ILE A 126 9.96 -10.82 -19.68
C ILE A 126 9.67 -12.26 -19.23
N GLY A 127 10.66 -12.89 -18.58
CA GLY A 127 10.58 -14.28 -18.09
C GLY A 127 10.76 -15.36 -19.17
N VAL A 128 10.96 -14.96 -20.44
CA VAL A 128 11.28 -15.87 -21.55
C VAL A 128 12.64 -15.53 -22.16
N ASP A 129 12.81 -14.29 -22.59
CA ASP A 129 14.08 -13.76 -23.11
C ASP A 129 14.93 -13.12 -21.99
N THR A 130 14.31 -12.85 -20.83
CA THR A 130 14.95 -12.40 -19.58
C THR A 130 14.76 -13.44 -18.47
N SER A 131 15.44 -13.28 -17.33
CA SER A 131 15.00 -13.95 -16.10
C SER A 131 13.59 -13.50 -15.71
N SER A 132 12.93 -14.30 -14.86
CA SER A 132 11.71 -13.84 -14.20
C SER A 132 12.06 -12.78 -13.14
N PRO A 133 11.21 -11.76 -12.93
CA PRO A 133 11.39 -10.84 -11.82
C PRO A 133 11.40 -11.62 -10.49
N PRO A 134 12.35 -11.33 -9.58
CA PRO A 134 12.32 -11.83 -8.21
C PRO A 134 11.04 -11.38 -7.48
N THR A 135 10.51 -12.23 -6.61
CA THR A 135 9.16 -12.07 -6.06
C THR A 135 9.10 -11.58 -4.62
N GLU A 136 10.22 -11.47 -3.89
CA GLU A 136 10.17 -11.16 -2.46
C GLU A 136 11.01 -9.93 -2.10
N GLN A 137 12.30 -9.95 -2.45
CA GLN A 137 13.26 -8.94 -2.02
C GLN A 137 13.43 -7.85 -3.07
N PHE A 138 13.46 -6.58 -2.64
CA PHE A 138 13.72 -5.45 -3.54
C PHE A 138 15.20 -5.30 -3.81
N THR A 139 16.03 -5.17 -2.79
CA THR A 139 17.49 -4.98 -2.94
C THR A 139 18.25 -5.52 -1.74
N SER A 140 19.53 -5.82 -1.91
CA SER A 140 20.42 -6.26 -0.82
C SER A 140 20.53 -5.26 0.34
N LEU A 141 20.20 -3.98 0.11
CA LEU A 141 20.27 -2.92 1.11
C LEU A 141 19.09 -2.90 2.10
N ASP A 142 18.08 -3.75 1.91
CA ASP A 142 16.95 -3.89 2.84
C ASP A 142 17.25 -4.84 4.01
N ASP A 143 18.40 -5.52 4.00
CA ASP A 143 18.77 -6.56 4.98
C ASP A 143 17.69 -7.64 5.16
N GLY A 144 16.98 -7.95 4.07
CA GLY A 144 15.94 -8.98 4.06
C GLY A 144 14.55 -8.50 4.50
N ASP A 145 14.36 -7.22 4.82
CA ASP A 145 13.06 -6.69 5.28
C ASP A 145 12.81 -5.24 4.81
N VAL A 146 11.91 -5.08 3.85
CA VAL A 146 11.55 -3.77 3.25
C VAL A 146 10.85 -2.82 4.24
N TYR A 147 10.33 -3.31 5.36
CA TYR A 147 9.81 -2.47 6.45
C TYR A 147 10.64 -2.58 7.72
N GLY A 148 11.88 -3.08 7.60
CA GLY A 148 12.85 -3.15 8.68
C GLY A 148 13.10 -1.78 9.32
N VAL A 149 13.31 -1.81 10.63
CA VAL A 149 13.55 -0.65 11.50
C VAL A 149 14.90 -0.84 12.21
N PRO A 150 15.76 0.19 12.30
CA PRO A 150 15.59 1.54 11.74
C PRO A 150 15.55 1.54 10.21
N ASN A 151 14.63 2.34 9.64
CA ASN A 151 14.50 2.52 8.20
C ASN A 151 15.30 3.73 7.70
N ALA A 152 15.38 3.91 6.38
CA ALA A 152 16.05 5.02 5.71
C ALA A 152 17.50 5.26 6.18
N VAL A 153 18.23 4.19 6.49
CA VAL A 153 19.58 4.25 7.07
C VAL A 153 20.68 4.44 6.01
N VAL A 154 20.40 4.10 4.75
CA VAL A 154 21.33 4.22 3.64
C VAL A 154 20.60 4.60 2.35
N ASN A 155 21.29 5.24 1.40
CA ASN A 155 20.75 5.49 0.07
C ASN A 155 21.42 4.61 -0.98
N ILE A 156 20.65 4.10 -1.95
CA ILE A 156 21.14 3.32 -3.08
C ILE A 156 22.31 4.03 -3.77
N SER A 157 22.15 5.30 -4.16
CA SER A 157 23.19 6.04 -4.88
C SER A 157 24.48 6.28 -4.10
N THR A 158 24.45 6.15 -2.76
CA THR A 158 25.64 6.33 -1.91
C THR A 158 26.46 5.05 -1.83
N VAL A 159 25.81 3.88 -1.73
CA VAL A 159 26.50 2.58 -1.72
C VAL A 159 26.84 2.13 -3.13
N ASN A 160 25.91 2.36 -4.07
CA ASN A 160 25.96 1.94 -5.46
C ASN A 160 26.36 0.44 -5.58
N PRO A 161 25.52 -0.47 -5.04
CA PRO A 161 25.81 -1.90 -5.03
C PRO A 161 25.90 -2.45 -6.47
N VAL A 162 26.62 -3.56 -6.63
CA VAL A 162 26.55 -4.35 -7.86
C VAL A 162 25.17 -4.99 -7.90
N LEU A 163 24.52 -4.95 -9.06
CA LEU A 163 23.20 -5.52 -9.27
C LEU A 163 23.23 -7.05 -9.13
N ASP A 164 22.21 -7.62 -8.49
CA ASP A 164 21.89 -9.05 -8.55
C ASP A 164 20.41 -9.25 -8.97
N PRO A 165 20.12 -9.15 -10.28
CA PRO A 165 18.78 -9.26 -10.88
C PRO A 165 18.06 -10.60 -10.65
N LYS A 166 18.78 -11.63 -10.20
CA LYS A 166 18.19 -12.94 -9.90
C LYS A 166 17.63 -13.02 -8.49
N SER A 167 18.16 -12.20 -7.58
CA SER A 167 17.78 -12.20 -6.17
C SER A 167 16.88 -11.02 -5.81
N TYR A 168 16.99 -9.91 -6.52
CA TYR A 168 16.44 -8.62 -6.13
C TYR A 168 15.62 -7.97 -7.26
N GLY A 169 14.34 -7.70 -7.01
CA GLY A 169 13.45 -7.15 -8.03
C GLY A 169 13.78 -5.71 -8.42
N PHE A 170 14.31 -4.91 -7.50
CA PHE A 170 14.82 -3.57 -7.82
C PHE A 170 15.96 -3.67 -8.84
N ASP A 171 16.94 -4.54 -8.56
CA ASP A 171 18.09 -4.77 -9.41
C ASP A 171 17.69 -5.35 -10.78
N PHE A 172 16.65 -6.19 -10.82
CA PHE A 172 16.06 -6.71 -12.06
C PHE A 172 15.49 -5.61 -12.96
N TRP A 173 14.70 -4.70 -12.39
CA TRP A 173 14.14 -3.62 -13.20
C TRP A 173 15.21 -2.59 -13.62
N GLU A 174 16.26 -2.41 -12.82
CA GLU A 174 17.42 -1.59 -13.20
C GLU A 174 18.18 -2.19 -14.39
N SER A 175 18.43 -3.50 -14.39
CA SER A 175 19.16 -4.15 -15.49
C SER A 175 18.37 -4.17 -16.81
N LEU A 176 17.08 -3.84 -16.78
CA LEU A 176 16.25 -3.63 -17.96
C LEU A 176 15.98 -2.14 -18.25
N SER A 177 16.57 -1.20 -17.51
CA SER A 177 16.28 0.23 -17.67
C SER A 177 16.59 0.71 -19.10
N GLY A 178 15.59 1.27 -19.78
CA GLY A 178 15.65 1.70 -21.17
C GLY A 178 15.29 0.64 -22.21
N GLU A 179 15.15 -0.63 -21.81
CA GLU A 179 14.87 -1.72 -22.73
C GLU A 179 13.44 -1.75 -23.26
N LEU A 180 13.28 -2.17 -24.52
CA LEU A 180 11.98 -2.50 -25.08
C LEU A 180 11.59 -3.93 -24.73
N VAL A 181 10.51 -4.09 -23.97
CA VAL A 181 10.05 -5.35 -23.41
C VAL A 181 8.60 -5.66 -23.76
N THR A 182 8.21 -6.93 -23.64
CA THR A 182 6.83 -7.40 -23.73
C THR A 182 6.42 -8.14 -22.46
N VAL A 183 5.31 -7.72 -21.87
CA VAL A 183 4.60 -8.41 -20.78
C VAL A 183 3.54 -9.32 -21.39
N LYS A 184 3.68 -10.64 -21.19
CA LYS A 184 2.69 -11.63 -21.64
C LYS A 184 1.61 -11.87 -20.60
N ASN A 185 0.40 -12.13 -21.08
CA ASN A 185 -0.81 -12.38 -20.27
C ASN A 185 -0.96 -11.43 -19.06
N PRO A 186 -0.83 -10.10 -19.24
CA PRO A 186 -0.86 -9.18 -18.11
C PRO A 186 -2.19 -9.21 -17.36
N VAL A 187 -2.10 -9.17 -16.04
CA VAL A 187 -3.24 -9.00 -15.12
C VAL A 187 -3.06 -7.69 -14.39
N ALA A 188 -4.07 -6.82 -14.43
CA ALA A 188 -4.12 -5.63 -13.59
C ALA A 188 -4.32 -6.05 -12.14
N ILE A 189 -3.42 -5.63 -11.25
CA ILE A 189 -3.46 -6.02 -9.83
C ILE A 189 -4.03 -4.94 -8.93
N THR A 190 -4.20 -3.72 -9.46
CA THR A 190 -4.87 -2.61 -8.78
C THR A 190 -5.72 -1.82 -9.76
N ARG A 191 -6.59 -0.95 -9.24
CA ARG A 191 -7.18 0.15 -10.00
C ARG A 191 -6.09 1.16 -10.43
N PRO A 192 -6.26 1.85 -11.58
CA PRO A 192 -5.38 2.93 -11.99
C PRO A 192 -5.40 4.09 -11.00
N ASN A 193 -4.27 4.79 -10.87
CA ASN A 193 -4.25 6.07 -10.15
C ASN A 193 -4.87 7.21 -11.00
N GLN A 194 -4.94 8.43 -10.45
CA GLN A 194 -5.50 9.61 -11.14
C GLN A 194 -4.80 9.99 -12.47
N TYR A 195 -3.63 9.42 -12.77
CA TYR A 195 -2.90 9.62 -14.03
C TYR A 195 -3.12 8.48 -15.04
N GLY A 196 -3.89 7.45 -14.67
CA GLY A 196 -4.11 6.25 -15.48
C GLY A 196 -2.98 5.22 -15.39
N ASP A 197 -2.03 5.39 -14.46
CA ASP A 197 -0.97 4.41 -14.23
C ASP A 197 -1.57 3.17 -13.55
N THR A 198 -1.32 1.98 -14.11
CA THR A 198 -1.91 0.71 -13.66
C THR A 198 -0.83 -0.29 -13.30
N TRP A 199 -0.88 -0.89 -12.11
CA TRP A 199 0.03 -1.97 -11.75
C TRP A 199 -0.38 -3.29 -12.39
N VAL A 200 0.60 -4.01 -12.94
CA VAL A 200 0.39 -5.31 -13.56
C VAL A 200 1.46 -6.32 -13.18
N VAL A 201 1.14 -7.58 -13.41
CA VAL A 201 2.09 -8.69 -13.50
C VAL A 201 1.78 -9.51 -14.74
N GLY A 202 2.81 -10.06 -15.36
CA GLY A 202 2.68 -10.94 -16.51
C GLY A 202 2.71 -12.43 -16.15
N ASP A 203 3.02 -13.24 -17.15
CA ASP A 203 3.14 -14.70 -17.09
C ASP A 203 4.47 -15.18 -16.46
N TRP A 204 4.84 -14.58 -15.33
CA TRP A 204 5.98 -14.99 -14.50
C TRP A 204 5.51 -15.45 -13.11
N PRO A 205 6.35 -16.18 -12.36
CA PRO A 205 6.03 -16.55 -10.98
C PRO A 205 5.76 -15.31 -10.13
N THR A 206 4.77 -15.38 -9.27
CA THR A 206 4.41 -14.32 -8.31
C THR A 206 4.17 -14.94 -6.94
N THR A 207 4.49 -14.22 -5.88
CA THR A 207 4.01 -14.53 -4.52
C THR A 207 2.73 -13.75 -4.25
N GLY A 208 2.04 -13.99 -3.13
CA GLY A 208 0.91 -13.12 -2.73
C GLY A 208 -0.41 -13.19 -3.53
N ARG A 209 -0.54 -13.96 -4.62
CA ARG A 209 -1.78 -13.99 -5.45
C ARG A 209 -3.04 -14.25 -4.63
N ASN A 210 -3.97 -13.29 -4.67
CA ASN A 210 -5.27 -13.38 -4.02
C ASN A 210 -6.40 -13.76 -4.99
N THR A 211 -7.57 -14.09 -4.45
CA THR A 211 -8.71 -14.57 -5.25
C THR A 211 -9.28 -13.52 -6.21
N HIS A 212 -9.07 -12.23 -5.95
CA HIS A 212 -9.48 -11.12 -6.82
C HIS A 212 -8.47 -10.81 -7.93
N GLY A 213 -7.32 -11.49 -7.95
CA GLY A 213 -6.30 -11.38 -8.99
C GLY A 213 -5.18 -10.39 -8.70
N GLY A 214 -5.20 -9.74 -7.54
CA GLY A 214 -4.13 -8.88 -7.04
C GLY A 214 -3.01 -9.65 -6.35
N LEU A 215 -2.06 -8.90 -5.78
CA LEU A 215 -0.98 -9.43 -4.95
C LEU A 215 -1.09 -8.90 -3.52
N THR A 216 -1.35 -9.79 -2.58
CA THR A 216 -1.39 -9.49 -1.16
C THR A 216 0.00 -9.52 -0.59
N MET A 217 0.38 -8.41 0.02
CA MET A 217 1.66 -8.23 0.70
C MET A 217 1.77 -9.17 1.91
N THR A 218 2.95 -9.75 2.10
CA THR A 218 3.21 -10.69 3.21
C THR A 218 4.47 -10.29 3.98
N ALA A 219 4.79 -11.02 5.05
CA ALA A 219 5.95 -10.68 5.86
C ALA A 219 7.23 -10.68 5.01
N LYS A 220 7.91 -9.52 4.97
CA LYS A 220 9.15 -9.27 4.21
C LYS A 220 9.01 -9.29 2.69
N ASP A 221 7.79 -9.36 2.17
CA ASP A 221 7.49 -9.39 0.75
C ASP A 221 6.43 -8.32 0.43
N SER A 222 6.80 -7.36 -0.41
CA SER A 222 5.90 -6.30 -0.90
C SER A 222 5.82 -6.25 -2.42
N ASN A 223 5.85 -7.44 -3.02
CA ASN A 223 5.57 -7.72 -4.42
C ASN A 223 6.47 -6.95 -5.43
N PRO A 224 7.80 -7.07 -5.33
CA PRO A 224 8.74 -6.40 -6.25
C PRO A 224 8.63 -6.87 -7.72
N GLU A 225 7.95 -7.98 -7.99
CA GLU A 225 7.71 -8.51 -9.33
C GLU A 225 6.60 -7.77 -10.10
N ALA A 226 5.86 -6.87 -9.43
CA ALA A 226 4.88 -6.02 -10.06
C ALA A 226 5.53 -4.82 -10.75
N ILE A 227 4.93 -4.37 -11.85
CA ILE A 227 5.41 -3.22 -12.62
C ILE A 227 4.25 -2.30 -12.99
N VAL A 228 4.46 -0.99 -12.89
CA VAL A 228 3.44 -0.02 -13.28
C VAL A 228 3.50 0.26 -14.78
N ILE A 229 2.34 0.26 -15.42
CA ILE A 229 2.17 0.65 -16.82
C ILE A 229 1.80 2.14 -16.85
N GLY A 230 2.69 2.93 -17.43
CA GLY A 230 2.53 4.38 -17.54
C GLY A 230 1.78 4.82 -18.78
N SER A 231 1.94 6.10 -19.12
CA SER A 231 1.31 6.71 -20.30
C SER A 231 1.85 6.15 -21.63
N PRO A 232 0.98 5.85 -22.61
CA PRO A 232 1.39 5.41 -23.94
C PRO A 232 2.25 6.42 -24.70
N LEU A 233 3.27 5.92 -25.39
CA LEU A 233 4.23 6.75 -26.15
C LEU A 233 3.62 7.36 -27.42
N ASP A 234 2.59 6.75 -27.99
CA ASP A 234 1.86 7.30 -29.15
C ASP A 234 0.83 8.39 -28.79
N GLY A 235 0.67 8.71 -27.51
CA GLY A 235 -0.27 9.70 -27.01
C GLY A 235 -1.72 9.21 -26.90
N THR A 236 -1.99 7.94 -27.14
CA THR A 236 -3.27 7.31 -26.77
C THR A 236 -3.42 7.24 -25.24
N LYS A 237 -4.61 6.89 -24.75
CA LYS A 237 -4.92 6.84 -23.32
C LYS A 237 -5.26 5.43 -22.91
N ASN A 238 -4.66 4.96 -21.82
CA ASN A 238 -5.06 3.71 -21.19
C ASN A 238 -6.52 3.79 -20.74
N PRO A 239 -7.32 2.73 -20.94
CA PRO A 239 -8.66 2.66 -20.37
C PRO A 239 -8.60 2.49 -18.85
N GLU A 240 -9.70 2.82 -18.17
CA GLU A 240 -9.87 2.44 -16.77
C GLU A 240 -9.95 0.90 -16.66
N SER A 241 -9.25 0.36 -15.67
CA SER A 241 -9.19 -1.07 -15.34
C SER A 241 -9.37 -1.25 -13.83
N LYS A 242 -9.43 -2.50 -13.38
CA LYS A 242 -9.46 -2.82 -11.96
C LYS A 242 -8.72 -4.12 -11.67
N MET A 243 -8.57 -4.43 -10.39
CA MET A 243 -7.91 -5.66 -9.94
C MET A 243 -8.59 -6.89 -10.58
N GLY A 244 -7.77 -7.78 -11.13
CA GLY A 244 -8.20 -9.02 -11.78
C GLY A 244 -8.50 -8.91 -13.27
N ASP A 245 -8.56 -7.70 -13.85
CA ASP A 245 -8.75 -7.55 -15.29
C ASP A 245 -7.56 -8.15 -16.07
N GLN A 246 -7.88 -8.91 -17.11
CA GLN A 246 -6.89 -9.50 -18.02
C GLN A 246 -6.71 -8.60 -19.23
N LEU A 247 -5.46 -8.18 -19.44
CA LEU A 247 -5.05 -7.28 -20.51
C LEU A 247 -4.41 -8.06 -21.65
N ALA A 248 -4.44 -7.50 -22.86
CA ALA A 248 -3.66 -8.00 -23.99
C ALA A 248 -2.17 -7.75 -23.76
N GLU A 249 -1.30 -8.46 -24.48
CA GLU A 249 0.16 -8.29 -24.35
C GLU A 249 0.56 -6.82 -24.44
N ILE A 250 1.40 -6.37 -23.50
CA ILE A 250 1.85 -4.98 -23.41
C ILE A 250 3.29 -4.94 -23.85
N THR A 251 3.56 -4.20 -24.93
CA THR A 251 4.94 -3.91 -25.38
C THR A 251 5.26 -2.46 -25.09
N GLY A 252 6.41 -2.19 -24.48
CA GLY A 252 6.79 -0.84 -24.05
C GLY A 252 8.22 -0.76 -23.57
N VAL A 253 8.64 0.45 -23.20
CA VAL A 253 10.01 0.71 -22.71
C VAL A 253 10.02 0.77 -21.19
N VAL A 254 10.92 0.01 -20.57
CA VAL A 254 11.20 0.11 -19.12
C VAL A 254 11.94 1.42 -18.85
N THR A 255 11.51 2.15 -17.83
CA THR A 255 12.15 3.39 -17.39
C THR A 255 11.89 3.62 -15.91
N TYR A 256 12.55 4.60 -15.31
CA TYR A 256 12.28 5.03 -13.94
C TYR A 256 11.73 6.46 -13.93
N ALA A 257 10.56 6.64 -13.31
CA ALA A 257 9.98 7.97 -13.11
C ALA A 257 9.00 7.98 -11.93
N PHE A 258 8.81 9.16 -11.35
CA PHE A 258 7.87 9.41 -10.25
C PHE A 258 8.01 8.41 -9.08
N GLY A 259 9.24 7.97 -8.81
CA GLY A 259 9.55 7.08 -7.69
C GLY A 259 9.41 5.59 -7.99
N PHE A 260 9.09 5.17 -9.22
CA PHE A 260 8.89 3.77 -9.58
C PHE A 260 9.50 3.42 -10.93
N TYR A 261 9.97 2.17 -11.07
CA TYR A 261 10.14 1.60 -12.39
C TYR A 261 8.78 1.42 -13.04
N ARG A 262 8.74 1.62 -14.34
CA ARG A 262 7.51 1.58 -15.13
C ARG A 262 7.79 1.16 -16.55
N ILE A 263 6.77 0.60 -17.20
CA ILE A 263 6.77 0.39 -18.64
C ILE A 263 5.94 1.50 -19.28
N LEU A 264 6.53 2.25 -20.21
CA LEU A 264 5.80 3.17 -21.09
C LEU A 264 5.34 2.36 -22.30
N PRO A 265 4.06 1.99 -22.40
CA PRO A 265 3.59 1.14 -23.49
C PRO A 265 3.66 1.90 -24.82
N LEU A 266 3.90 1.19 -25.93
CA LEU A 266 3.96 1.83 -27.25
C LEU A 266 2.61 2.45 -27.63
N THR A 267 1.53 1.77 -27.26
CA THR A 267 0.13 2.18 -27.49
C THR A 267 -0.70 1.87 -26.24
N ALA A 268 -1.91 2.43 -26.14
CA ALA A 268 -2.83 2.15 -25.05
C ALA A 268 -3.06 0.64 -24.85
N VAL A 269 -3.13 0.24 -23.58
CA VAL A 269 -3.47 -1.15 -23.21
C VAL A 269 -4.91 -1.48 -23.60
N THR A 270 -5.19 -2.76 -23.85
CA THR A 270 -6.54 -3.25 -24.20
C THR A 270 -6.89 -4.49 -23.38
N PHE A 271 -8.18 -4.79 -23.24
CA PHE A 271 -8.64 -5.94 -22.47
C PHE A 271 -8.75 -7.21 -23.32
N VAL A 272 -8.34 -8.33 -22.74
CA VAL A 272 -8.74 -9.68 -23.18
C VAL A 272 -10.03 -10.08 -22.47
N LYS A 273 -10.11 -9.83 -21.16
CA LYS A 273 -11.26 -10.20 -20.33
C LYS A 273 -11.35 -9.29 -19.11
N LYS A 274 -12.55 -8.81 -18.80
CA LYS A 274 -12.82 -8.09 -17.55
C LYS A 274 -13.15 -9.03 -16.39
N ALA A 275 -12.69 -8.70 -15.19
CA ALA A 275 -13.05 -9.39 -13.96
C ALA A 275 -14.52 -9.13 -13.58
N THR A 276 -15.08 -10.00 -12.73
CA THR A 276 -16.45 -9.83 -12.21
C THR A 276 -16.54 -8.66 -11.23
N ASN A 277 -17.73 -8.08 -11.05
CA ASN A 277 -18.03 -7.08 -10.02
C ASN A 277 -18.75 -7.70 -8.80
N ASP A 278 -18.56 -9.00 -8.56
CA ASP A 278 -19.27 -9.68 -7.47
C ASP A 278 -18.47 -9.62 -6.16
N ALA A 279 -18.89 -8.76 -5.22
CA ALA A 279 -18.53 -8.88 -3.80
C ALA A 279 -19.58 -9.73 -3.07
N PRO A 280 -19.25 -10.93 -2.54
CA PRO A 280 -20.19 -11.63 -1.68
C PRO A 280 -20.33 -10.91 -0.34
N PRO A 281 -21.56 -10.79 0.22
CA PRO A 281 -21.75 -10.29 1.57
C PRO A 281 -21.23 -11.31 2.59
N THR A 282 -21.03 -10.88 3.84
CA THR A 282 -20.70 -11.81 4.93
C THR A 282 -21.79 -12.87 5.12
N SER A 283 -21.38 -14.08 5.48
CA SER A 283 -22.27 -15.16 5.89
C SER A 283 -22.64 -15.07 7.38
N LEU A 284 -21.95 -14.21 8.14
CA LEU A 284 -22.09 -14.10 9.58
C LEU A 284 -23.29 -13.23 9.95
N THR A 285 -24.15 -13.76 10.82
CA THR A 285 -25.35 -13.07 11.29
C THR A 285 -25.49 -13.24 12.80
N SER A 286 -26.04 -12.22 13.45
CA SER A 286 -26.27 -12.24 14.89
C SER A 286 -27.19 -13.40 15.28
N ARG A 287 -26.90 -14.00 16.44
CA ARG A 287 -27.79 -14.98 17.07
C ARG A 287 -28.83 -14.35 18.00
N GLY A 288 -28.74 -13.04 18.22
CA GLY A 288 -29.62 -12.29 19.13
C GLY A 288 -29.37 -12.57 20.62
N ASP A 289 -28.28 -13.26 20.97
CA ASP A 289 -27.86 -13.51 22.34
C ASP A 289 -26.33 -13.54 22.50
N CYS A 290 -25.86 -13.64 23.75
CA CYS A 290 -24.44 -13.59 24.07
C CYS A 290 -23.57 -14.66 23.40
N ARG A 291 -24.14 -15.71 22.78
CA ARG A 291 -23.38 -16.80 22.13
C ARG A 291 -22.99 -16.48 20.68
N GLY A 292 -23.50 -15.39 20.13
CA GLY A 292 -23.21 -14.99 18.75
C GLY A 292 -23.53 -13.52 18.52
N ILE A 293 -22.77 -12.65 19.17
CA ILE A 293 -22.77 -11.21 18.90
C ILE A 293 -21.92 -10.97 17.66
N THR A 294 -22.47 -10.29 16.65
CA THR A 294 -21.70 -9.88 15.48
C THR A 294 -21.01 -8.54 15.70
N VAL A 295 -19.76 -8.45 15.28
CA VAL A 295 -18.92 -7.26 15.47
C VAL A 295 -18.29 -6.89 14.12
N GLY A 296 -18.59 -5.70 13.61
CA GLY A 296 -17.99 -5.15 12.40
C GLY A 296 -16.87 -4.15 12.70
N ALA A 297 -15.98 -3.95 11.74
CA ALA A 297 -15.03 -2.84 11.69
C ALA A 297 -15.10 -2.19 10.31
N TYR A 298 -15.17 -0.85 10.26
CA TYR A 298 -15.23 -0.13 9.00
C TYR A 298 -14.70 1.31 9.14
N ASN A 299 -13.59 1.59 8.46
CA ASN A 299 -13.17 2.94 8.15
C ASN A 299 -14.10 3.49 7.04
N VAL A 300 -14.79 4.61 7.30
CA VAL A 300 -15.84 5.14 6.41
C VAL A 300 -15.40 6.35 5.58
N GLU A 301 -14.08 6.59 5.50
CA GLU A 301 -13.43 7.64 4.70
C GLU A 301 -14.04 9.05 4.86
N ASN A 302 -13.52 9.83 5.81
CA ASN A 302 -13.88 11.23 6.04
C ASN A 302 -15.40 11.50 6.06
N LEU A 303 -16.19 10.63 6.71
CA LEU A 303 -17.65 10.70 6.67
C LEU A 303 -18.18 11.90 7.47
N ALA A 304 -18.91 12.80 6.82
CA ALA A 304 -19.55 13.98 7.40
C ALA A 304 -21.09 13.93 7.20
N PRO A 305 -21.89 14.81 7.83
CA PRO A 305 -23.36 14.69 7.82
C PRO A 305 -24.00 14.72 6.42
N THR A 306 -23.36 15.36 5.46
CA THR A 306 -23.84 15.55 4.09
C THR A 306 -22.93 14.90 3.05
N SER A 307 -22.04 14.00 3.46
CA SER A 307 -21.19 13.26 2.54
C SER A 307 -22.03 12.51 1.51
N ALA A 308 -21.69 12.64 0.23
CA ALA A 308 -22.45 12.02 -0.86
C ALA A 308 -22.42 10.48 -0.78
N HIS A 309 -21.34 9.90 -0.24
CA HIS A 309 -21.17 8.46 -0.05
C HIS A 309 -21.87 7.90 1.21
N LEU A 310 -22.41 8.74 2.11
CA LEU A 310 -23.05 8.27 3.35
C LEU A 310 -24.17 7.22 3.11
N PRO A 311 -25.08 7.39 2.15
CA PRO A 311 -26.08 6.37 1.85
C PRO A 311 -25.46 5.04 1.38
N ALA A 312 -24.34 5.08 0.66
CA ALA A 312 -23.64 3.90 0.19
C ALA A 312 -22.88 3.20 1.32
N VAL A 313 -22.28 3.95 2.26
CA VAL A 313 -21.71 3.38 3.51
C VAL A 313 -22.80 2.64 4.31
N ALA A 314 -23.99 3.23 4.43
CA ALA A 314 -25.13 2.56 5.06
C ALA A 314 -25.54 1.29 4.30
N ALA A 315 -25.54 1.31 2.97
CA ALA A 315 -25.83 0.13 2.15
C ALA A 315 -24.79 -0.98 2.36
N HIS A 316 -23.50 -0.66 2.48
CA HIS A 316 -22.45 -1.63 2.83
C HIS A 316 -22.75 -2.30 4.17
N ILE A 317 -23.12 -1.52 5.18
CA ILE A 317 -23.48 -2.05 6.51
C ILE A 317 -24.71 -2.97 6.45
N VAL A 318 -25.71 -2.62 5.63
CA VAL A 318 -26.96 -3.38 5.51
C VAL A 318 -26.79 -4.63 4.67
N ASP A 319 -26.34 -4.47 3.44
CA ASP A 319 -26.37 -5.51 2.42
C ASP A 319 -25.16 -6.44 2.51
N TYR A 320 -24.00 -5.90 2.89
CA TYR A 320 -22.74 -6.64 2.84
C TYR A 320 -22.23 -7.07 4.22
N MET A 321 -22.31 -6.21 5.24
CA MET A 321 -21.96 -6.58 6.61
C MET A 321 -23.12 -7.24 7.38
N LYS A 322 -24.32 -7.32 6.78
CA LYS A 322 -25.54 -7.91 7.36
C LYS A 322 -25.93 -7.32 8.72
N THR A 323 -25.71 -6.03 8.91
CA THR A 323 -26.03 -5.27 10.12
C THR A 323 -25.44 -5.87 11.41
N PRO A 324 -24.15 -5.71 11.69
CA PRO A 324 -23.56 -6.23 12.93
C PRO A 324 -24.20 -5.67 14.21
N ASP A 325 -24.11 -6.38 15.34
CA ASP A 325 -24.64 -5.88 16.61
C ASP A 325 -23.82 -4.70 17.18
N LEU A 326 -22.53 -4.68 16.87
CA LEU A 326 -21.57 -3.63 17.21
C LEU A 326 -20.70 -3.34 15.99
N ILE A 327 -20.38 -2.08 15.73
CA ILE A 327 -19.47 -1.67 14.65
C ILE A 327 -18.43 -0.71 15.23
N PHE A 328 -17.15 -1.02 15.02
CA PHE A 328 -16.02 -0.13 15.22
C PHE A 328 -15.92 0.76 13.98
N VAL A 329 -16.19 2.06 14.14
CA VAL A 329 -16.18 3.02 13.03
C VAL A 329 -15.01 3.98 13.18
N GLN A 330 -14.23 4.16 12.11
CA GLN A 330 -13.14 5.14 12.01
C GLN A 330 -13.51 6.23 11.00
N GLU A 331 -12.73 7.31 10.89
CA GLU A 331 -12.93 8.35 9.86
C GLU A 331 -14.28 9.11 9.97
N VAL A 332 -14.86 9.18 11.18
CA VAL A 332 -16.06 9.99 11.43
C VAL A 332 -15.64 11.45 11.56
N GLN A 333 -16.26 12.35 10.80
CA GLN A 333 -16.12 13.81 10.86
C GLN A 333 -17.10 14.50 11.83
N ASP A 334 -16.75 15.71 12.27
CA ASP A 334 -17.65 16.56 13.05
C ASP A 334 -18.79 17.06 12.15
N ASN A 335 -19.75 17.75 12.75
CA ASN A 335 -20.94 18.22 12.07
C ASN A 335 -20.67 19.25 10.95
N SER A 336 -19.45 19.78 10.86
CA SER A 336 -19.01 20.72 9.82
C SER A 336 -18.17 20.08 8.71
N GLY A 337 -17.86 18.79 8.82
CA GLY A 337 -16.93 18.14 7.91
C GLY A 337 -15.57 18.87 7.90
N PRO A 338 -14.93 19.09 6.75
CA PRO A 338 -13.61 19.72 6.70
C PRO A 338 -13.59 21.21 7.06
N THR A 339 -14.74 21.83 7.35
CA THR A 339 -14.80 23.26 7.63
C THR A 339 -14.29 23.56 9.04
N ASN A 340 -13.10 24.15 9.15
CA ASN A 340 -12.52 24.56 10.42
C ASN A 340 -13.26 25.75 11.06
N ASN A 341 -14.24 25.48 11.93
CA ASN A 341 -15.08 26.49 12.59
C ASN A 341 -15.25 26.29 14.12
N GLY A 342 -14.50 25.36 14.72
CA GLY A 342 -14.53 25.05 16.15
C GLY A 342 -15.62 24.07 16.60
N VAL A 343 -16.44 23.54 15.69
CA VAL A 343 -17.39 22.47 16.01
C VAL A 343 -16.64 21.14 16.10
N VAL A 344 -16.77 20.45 17.23
CA VAL A 344 -16.11 19.15 17.46
C VAL A 344 -17.08 17.97 17.50
N SER A 345 -18.38 18.25 17.70
CA SER A 345 -19.36 17.19 17.83
C SER A 345 -19.65 16.51 16.51
N SER A 346 -19.77 15.17 16.52
CA SER A 346 -20.14 14.35 15.37
C SER A 346 -21.53 13.72 15.48
N ASN A 347 -22.39 14.26 16.35
CA ASN A 347 -23.70 13.66 16.62
C ASN A 347 -24.64 13.68 15.40
N ILE A 348 -24.57 14.70 14.54
CA ILE A 348 -25.38 14.76 13.31
C ILE A 348 -24.82 13.76 12.28
N THR A 349 -23.50 13.66 12.16
CA THR A 349 -22.84 12.67 11.29
C THR A 349 -23.32 11.25 11.61
N LEU A 350 -23.20 10.86 12.89
CA LEU A 350 -23.56 9.52 13.36
C LEU A 350 -25.07 9.29 13.33
N ALA A 351 -25.89 10.28 13.66
CA ALA A 351 -27.35 10.18 13.57
C ALA A 351 -27.81 10.01 12.13
N ASN A 352 -27.20 10.71 11.16
CA ASN A 352 -27.54 10.56 9.75
C ASN A 352 -27.16 9.17 9.23
N LEU A 353 -26.00 8.64 9.62
CA LEU A 353 -25.62 7.27 9.27
C LEU A 353 -26.59 6.24 9.87
N ALA A 354 -26.91 6.35 11.17
CA ALA A 354 -27.85 5.46 11.84
C ALA A 354 -29.26 5.53 11.20
N ALA A 355 -29.75 6.73 10.90
CA ALA A 355 -31.05 6.93 10.24
C ALA A 355 -31.07 6.37 8.82
N SER A 356 -29.96 6.47 8.08
CA SER A 356 -29.83 5.87 6.74
C SER A 356 -29.91 4.34 6.82
N ILE A 357 -29.22 3.71 7.77
CA ILE A 357 -29.28 2.26 8.02
C ILE A 357 -30.70 1.82 8.41
N GLU A 358 -31.32 2.56 9.34
CA GLU A 358 -32.70 2.29 9.77
C GLU A 358 -33.68 2.38 8.60
N SER A 359 -33.57 3.44 7.79
CA SER A 359 -34.41 3.63 6.60
C SER A 359 -34.24 2.48 5.59
N GLN A 360 -33.00 2.07 5.30
CA GLN A 360 -32.71 1.01 4.33
C GLN A 360 -33.16 -0.38 4.82
N THR A 361 -33.21 -0.58 6.14
CA THR A 361 -33.67 -1.83 6.76
C THR A 361 -35.16 -1.82 7.10
N ASN A 362 -35.91 -0.79 6.68
CA ASN A 362 -37.32 -0.57 7.04
C ASN A 362 -37.57 -0.65 8.56
N GLY A 363 -36.66 -0.09 9.36
CA GLY A 363 -36.75 -0.05 10.83
C GLY A 363 -36.32 -1.33 11.54
N SER A 364 -35.85 -2.36 10.82
CA SER A 364 -35.44 -3.63 11.44
C SER A 364 -34.06 -3.59 12.11
N ALA A 365 -33.19 -2.64 11.70
CA ALA A 365 -31.92 -2.38 12.37
C ALA A 365 -31.86 -0.92 12.85
N VAL A 366 -32.00 -0.71 14.15
CA VAL A 366 -31.89 0.59 14.81
C VAL A 366 -30.56 0.62 15.58
N TYR A 367 -29.71 1.59 15.25
CA TYR A 367 -28.43 1.79 15.92
C TYR A 367 -28.48 3.03 16.81
N ASP A 368 -27.80 2.93 17.93
CA ASP A 368 -27.34 4.05 18.73
C ASP A 368 -25.80 4.15 18.61
N PHE A 369 -25.20 5.23 19.11
CA PHE A 369 -23.77 5.46 18.97
C PHE A 369 -23.10 6.00 20.23
N VAL A 370 -21.80 5.72 20.33
CA VAL A 370 -20.95 6.15 21.43
C VAL A 370 -19.65 6.71 20.88
N THR A 371 -19.30 7.91 21.30
CA THR A 371 -18.03 8.58 20.98
C THR A 371 -17.69 9.61 22.07
N ILE A 372 -16.46 10.14 22.05
CA ILE A 372 -16.04 11.27 22.87
C ILE A 372 -15.53 12.34 21.91
N ASP A 373 -16.16 13.51 21.94
CA ASP A 373 -15.76 14.66 21.13
C ASP A 373 -14.29 15.02 21.42
N PRO A 374 -13.47 15.28 20.40
CA PRO A 374 -12.08 15.70 20.58
C PRO A 374 -11.97 17.15 21.06
N VAL A 375 -10.75 17.54 21.43
CA VAL A 375 -10.40 18.96 21.51
C VAL A 375 -10.17 19.48 20.09
N ASP A 376 -10.71 20.66 19.79
CA ASP A 376 -10.64 21.26 18.46
C ASP A 376 -9.20 21.32 17.91
N GLY A 377 -9.00 20.73 16.73
CA GLY A 377 -7.74 20.66 16.01
C GLY A 377 -6.65 19.79 16.64
N GLN A 378 -6.94 19.04 17.71
CA GLN A 378 -5.92 18.24 18.42
C GLN A 378 -5.87 16.77 17.97
N ASP A 379 -6.92 16.27 17.32
CA ASP A 379 -6.92 14.93 16.73
C ASP A 379 -6.57 15.06 15.23
N GLY A 380 -5.79 14.11 14.73
CA GLY A 380 -5.33 14.11 13.34
C GLY A 380 -6.43 13.82 12.32
N GLY A 381 -6.11 13.87 11.04
CA GLY A 381 -7.00 13.45 9.94
C GLY A 381 -7.06 14.52 8.87
N GLN A 382 -8.18 14.58 8.13
CA GLN A 382 -8.42 15.68 7.21
C GLN A 382 -8.34 17.02 7.96
N PRO A 383 -7.53 17.98 7.47
CA PRO A 383 -7.45 19.30 8.08
C PRO A 383 -8.83 19.93 8.27
N GLY A 384 -9.13 20.32 9.50
CA GLY A 384 -10.39 20.96 9.90
C GLY A 384 -11.50 20.02 10.40
N GLY A 385 -11.45 18.71 10.14
CA GLY A 385 -12.56 17.78 10.37
C GLY A 385 -12.65 17.09 11.74
N ASN A 386 -11.79 17.45 12.69
CA ASN A 386 -11.71 16.87 14.05
C ASN A 386 -11.85 15.33 14.12
N ILE A 387 -11.31 14.58 13.16
CA ILE A 387 -11.64 13.15 12.91
C ILE A 387 -11.52 12.28 14.18
N ARG A 388 -12.43 11.31 14.35
CA ARG A 388 -12.45 10.43 15.52
C ARG A 388 -12.90 9.00 15.20
N VAL A 389 -12.77 8.16 16.21
CA VAL A 389 -13.39 6.83 16.27
C VAL A 389 -14.74 6.88 16.98
N ALA A 390 -15.64 5.97 16.63
CA ALA A 390 -16.94 5.80 17.27
C ALA A 390 -17.36 4.32 17.31
N TYR A 391 -18.34 4.03 18.15
CA TYR A 391 -19.10 2.78 18.09
C TYR A 391 -20.50 3.05 17.59
N LEU A 392 -20.97 2.26 16.63
CA LEU A 392 -22.41 2.05 16.38
C LEU A 392 -22.81 0.73 17.02
N TYR A 393 -23.91 0.69 17.76
CA TYR A 393 -24.39 -0.54 18.38
C TYR A 393 -25.90 -0.66 18.31
N LYS A 394 -26.41 -1.90 18.27
CA LYS A 394 -27.84 -2.20 18.39
C LYS A 394 -28.23 -2.30 19.86
N PRO A 395 -29.04 -1.37 20.41
CA PRO A 395 -29.42 -1.38 21.83
C PRO A 395 -30.26 -2.60 22.23
N THR A 396 -30.82 -3.32 21.26
CA THR A 396 -31.57 -4.57 21.48
C THR A 396 -30.66 -5.79 21.67
N ALA A 397 -29.38 -5.70 21.27
CA ALA A 397 -28.42 -6.80 21.35
C ALA A 397 -27.43 -6.59 22.49
N ILE A 398 -26.89 -5.37 22.63
CA ILE A 398 -25.88 -5.01 23.63
C ILE A 398 -26.16 -3.62 24.23
N GLU A 399 -25.59 -3.38 25.41
CA GLU A 399 -25.63 -2.07 26.07
C GLU A 399 -24.33 -1.80 26.83
N LEU A 400 -24.00 -0.52 27.02
CA LEU A 400 -22.87 -0.10 27.85
C LEU A 400 -23.06 -0.59 29.28
N TYR A 401 -22.02 -1.20 29.84
CA TYR A 401 -22.03 -1.67 31.22
C TYR A 401 -21.72 -0.52 32.19
N LYS A 402 -22.72 -0.06 32.94
CA LYS A 402 -22.59 1.03 33.93
C LYS A 402 -21.98 2.31 33.32
N PRO A 403 -22.67 2.94 32.35
CA PRO A 403 -22.10 4.07 31.60
C PRO A 403 -21.76 5.25 32.51
N ASN A 404 -20.56 5.77 32.33
CA ASN A 404 -20.02 6.97 32.99
C ASN A 404 -18.96 7.59 32.06
N PRO A 405 -19.39 8.24 30.96
CA PRO A 405 -18.47 8.71 29.93
C PRO A 405 -17.42 9.68 30.48
N GLY A 406 -16.18 9.51 30.04
CA GLY A 406 -15.12 10.50 30.25
C GLY A 406 -15.23 11.69 29.30
N SER A 407 -14.43 12.73 29.54
CA SER A 407 -14.26 13.86 28.62
C SER A 407 -13.10 13.66 27.64
N SER A 408 -12.87 14.63 26.76
CA SER A 408 -11.81 14.60 25.74
C SER A 408 -10.39 14.47 26.31
N THR A 409 -10.19 14.91 27.56
CA THR A 409 -8.90 14.94 28.25
C THR A 409 -8.81 14.00 29.44
N ASP A 410 -9.89 13.29 29.79
CA ASP A 410 -9.87 12.31 30.86
C ASP A 410 -9.17 11.03 30.40
N ALA A 411 -8.09 10.65 31.10
CA ALA A 411 -7.43 9.37 30.89
C ALA A 411 -8.25 8.23 31.53
N ASN A 412 -8.52 7.19 30.74
CA ASN A 412 -9.13 5.96 31.24
C ASN A 412 -8.11 5.13 32.03
N GLU A 413 -8.60 4.31 32.95
CA GLU A 413 -7.81 3.44 33.81
C GLU A 413 -8.53 2.10 33.98
N VAL A 414 -7.76 1.02 34.11
CA VAL A 414 -8.30 -0.30 34.47
C VAL A 414 -8.35 -0.42 36.00
N LEU A 415 -9.56 -0.53 36.54
CA LEU A 415 -9.85 -0.76 37.95
C LEU A 415 -9.92 -2.26 38.25
N GLU A 416 -9.93 -2.62 39.53
CA GLU A 416 -10.07 -4.01 40.00
C GLU A 416 -11.35 -4.67 39.45
N GLY A 417 -11.27 -5.94 39.03
CA GLY A 417 -12.44 -6.74 38.70
C GLY A 417 -12.69 -7.08 37.22
N PRO A 418 -11.73 -6.86 36.30
CA PRO A 418 -11.45 -5.55 35.69
C PRO A 418 -12.71 -4.69 35.45
N ALA A 419 -12.57 -3.38 35.60
CA ALA A 419 -13.58 -2.40 35.18
C ALA A 419 -12.92 -1.16 34.58
N LEU A 420 -13.63 -0.42 33.72
CA LEU A 420 -13.12 0.85 33.20
C LEU A 420 -13.49 1.99 34.14
N LYS A 421 -12.55 2.89 34.43
CA LYS A 421 -12.81 4.12 35.20
C LYS A 421 -13.85 5.00 34.51
N TYR A 422 -13.76 5.12 33.18
CA TYR A 422 -14.75 5.78 32.33
C TYR A 422 -15.24 4.80 31.26
N ASN A 423 -16.57 4.72 31.10
CA ASN A 423 -17.20 3.87 30.10
C ASN A 423 -18.24 4.65 29.27
N PRO A 424 -17.91 5.03 28.02
CA PRO A 424 -16.61 4.89 27.36
C PRO A 424 -15.53 5.84 27.92
N GLY A 425 -14.26 5.62 27.57
CA GLY A 425 -13.14 6.50 27.94
C GLY A 425 -11.96 6.45 26.96
N ARG A 426 -11.23 7.56 26.81
CA ARG A 426 -10.03 7.66 25.96
C ARG A 426 -8.80 7.09 26.66
N ILE A 427 -7.92 6.41 25.92
CA ILE A 427 -6.66 5.87 26.48
C ILE A 427 -5.56 6.93 26.40
N GLU A 428 -5.05 7.34 27.56
CA GLU A 428 -3.95 8.32 27.72
C GLU A 428 -3.98 9.53 26.75
N PRO A 429 -5.07 10.33 26.69
CA PRO A 429 -5.27 11.33 25.65
C PRO A 429 -4.25 12.49 25.65
N ALA A 430 -3.44 12.62 26.70
CA ALA A 430 -2.40 13.65 26.84
C ALA A 430 -1.00 13.20 26.38
N SER A 431 -0.82 11.94 25.96
CA SER A 431 0.47 11.46 25.45
C SER A 431 0.79 12.07 24.09
N SER A 432 2.06 12.45 23.88
CA SER A 432 2.56 12.93 22.58
C SER A 432 2.51 11.87 21.48
N ALA A 433 2.34 10.59 21.85
CA ALA A 433 2.05 9.53 20.89
C ALA A 433 0.80 9.85 20.04
N TRP A 434 -0.11 10.70 20.55
CA TRP A 434 -1.34 11.10 19.88
C TRP A 434 -1.28 12.46 19.18
N ASP A 435 -0.09 13.06 19.07
CA ASP A 435 0.09 14.34 18.38
C ASP A 435 -0.36 14.21 16.93
N ALA A 436 -1.34 15.03 16.54
CA ALA A 436 -1.98 14.97 15.22
C ALA A 436 -2.43 13.55 14.81
N SER A 437 -2.91 12.74 15.77
CA SER A 437 -3.55 11.45 15.51
C SER A 437 -4.76 11.24 16.43
N ARG A 438 -5.57 10.20 16.15
CA ARG A 438 -6.81 9.91 16.87
C ARG A 438 -6.51 9.15 18.16
N LYS A 439 -7.23 9.49 19.23
CA LYS A 439 -7.08 8.82 20.53
C LYS A 439 -7.97 7.58 20.57
N PRO A 440 -7.46 6.41 21.02
CA PRO A 440 -8.27 5.19 21.13
C PRO A 440 -9.44 5.36 22.11
N LEU A 441 -10.57 4.70 21.81
CA LEU A 441 -11.77 4.70 22.64
C LEU A 441 -12.02 3.31 23.22
N ALA A 442 -11.97 3.19 24.55
CA ALA A 442 -12.29 1.96 25.25
C ALA A 442 -13.73 1.97 25.77
N ALA A 443 -14.41 0.83 25.69
CA ALA A 443 -15.76 0.64 26.23
C ALA A 443 -15.94 -0.76 26.81
N ALA A 444 -16.85 -0.88 27.78
CA ALA A 444 -17.27 -2.12 28.40
C ALA A 444 -18.77 -2.34 28.16
N TRP A 445 -19.12 -3.54 27.75
CA TRP A 445 -20.45 -3.89 27.26
C TRP A 445 -20.99 -5.13 27.95
N ARG A 446 -22.30 -5.30 27.92
CA ARG A 446 -22.94 -6.59 28.17
C ARG A 446 -23.96 -6.89 27.09
N ALA A 447 -24.19 -8.17 26.83
CA ALA A 447 -25.31 -8.61 26.01
C ALA A 447 -26.62 -8.39 26.77
N VAL A 448 -27.64 -7.85 26.10
CA VAL A 448 -29.00 -7.70 26.65
C VAL A 448 -29.57 -9.08 26.97
N ASN A 449 -29.43 -10.01 26.01
CA ASN A 449 -29.82 -11.41 26.16
C ASN A 449 -28.61 -12.26 26.57
N GLY A 450 -28.25 -12.20 27.85
CA GLY A 450 -27.15 -12.97 28.43
C GLY A 450 -27.05 -12.81 29.95
N PRO A 451 -26.05 -13.46 30.59
CA PRO A 451 -25.79 -13.28 32.01
C PRO A 451 -25.44 -11.81 32.33
N GLN A 452 -26.20 -11.20 33.24
CA GLN A 452 -26.14 -9.75 33.52
C GLN A 452 -24.82 -9.28 34.16
N ASN A 453 -24.01 -10.22 34.66
CA ASN A 453 -22.72 -9.99 35.29
C ASN A 453 -21.54 -10.34 34.37
N LYS A 454 -21.78 -10.63 33.08
CA LYS A 454 -20.74 -10.96 32.12
C LYS A 454 -20.54 -9.79 31.18
N VAL A 455 -19.33 -9.26 31.21
CA VAL A 455 -18.90 -8.06 30.48
C VAL A 455 -17.85 -8.45 29.46
N PHE A 456 -17.83 -7.75 28.34
CA PHE A 456 -16.72 -7.77 27.39
C PHE A 456 -16.24 -6.35 27.12
N PHE A 457 -14.97 -6.21 26.76
CA PHE A 457 -14.30 -4.94 26.55
C PHE A 457 -13.97 -4.76 25.07
N THR A 458 -14.02 -3.52 24.62
CA THR A 458 -13.66 -3.14 23.26
C THR A 458 -12.70 -1.96 23.28
N VAL A 459 -11.76 -1.92 22.34
CA VAL A 459 -10.85 -0.78 22.13
C VAL A 459 -10.82 -0.44 20.64
N ASN A 460 -11.38 0.72 20.27
CA ASN A 460 -11.40 1.21 18.91
C ASN A 460 -10.20 2.12 18.67
N VAL A 461 -9.40 1.80 17.64
CA VAL A 461 -8.19 2.53 17.30
C VAL A 461 -8.29 3.18 15.91
N HIS A 462 -7.58 4.29 15.77
CA HIS A 462 -7.20 4.82 14.47
C HIS A 462 -5.82 5.49 14.61
N TRP A 463 -4.76 4.77 14.23
CA TRP A 463 -3.39 5.21 14.47
C TRP A 463 -2.87 6.23 13.44
N ALA A 464 -1.67 6.75 13.70
CA ALA A 464 -1.04 7.73 12.81
C ALA A 464 -0.80 7.14 11.42
N SER A 465 -1.18 7.90 10.38
CA SER A 465 -1.08 7.42 9.00
C SER A 465 0.37 7.18 8.57
N LYS A 466 0.54 6.35 7.54
CA LYS A 466 1.85 6.12 6.88
C LYS A 466 2.27 7.28 5.96
N GLY A 467 1.61 8.44 6.07
CA GLY A 467 1.93 9.63 5.27
C GLY A 467 3.38 10.08 5.45
N GLY A 468 4.01 10.55 4.38
CA GLY A 468 5.44 10.91 4.38
C GLY A 468 6.40 9.74 4.19
N SER A 469 5.89 8.52 3.96
CA SER A 469 6.71 7.39 3.52
C SER A 469 7.39 7.66 2.17
N SER A 470 8.53 7.02 1.94
CA SER A 470 9.15 7.00 0.61
C SER A 470 8.54 5.89 -0.25
N SER A 471 8.74 5.96 -1.57
CA SER A 471 8.43 4.84 -2.46
C SER A 471 9.18 3.57 -2.06
N LEU A 472 8.57 2.40 -2.28
CA LEU A 472 9.24 1.10 -2.16
C LEU A 472 10.37 0.91 -3.19
N HIS A 473 10.36 1.69 -4.28
CA HIS A 473 11.41 1.77 -5.30
C HIS A 473 12.24 3.06 -5.16
N GLY A 474 12.31 3.62 -3.95
CA GLY A 474 13.03 4.87 -3.64
C GLY A 474 14.48 4.68 -3.19
N GLU A 475 15.20 5.80 -3.07
CA GLU A 475 16.59 5.87 -2.62
C GLU A 475 16.84 5.30 -1.21
N PRO A 476 16.07 5.69 -0.16
CA PRO A 476 16.39 5.28 1.21
C PRO A 476 16.02 3.81 1.44
N ARG A 477 16.96 3.03 1.99
CA ARG A 477 16.81 1.59 2.27
C ARG A 477 17.02 1.26 3.77
N PRO A 478 16.14 0.41 4.36
CA PRO A 478 14.78 0.14 3.88
C PRO A 478 13.99 1.44 3.65
N PRO A 479 12.93 1.43 2.82
CA PRO A 479 12.07 2.60 2.62
C PRO A 479 11.63 3.26 3.92
N SER A 480 11.57 4.59 3.92
CA SER A 480 11.01 5.35 5.04
C SER A 480 9.56 4.92 5.26
N ASN A 481 9.27 4.36 6.43
CA ASN A 481 7.91 4.05 6.89
C ASN A 481 7.45 5.22 7.77
N GLY A 482 6.78 6.19 7.15
CA GLY A 482 6.35 7.45 7.80
C GLY A 482 5.52 7.19 9.06
N GLY A 483 5.83 7.90 10.14
CA GLY A 483 5.11 7.79 11.41
C GLY A 483 5.37 6.51 12.22
N VAL A 484 6.32 5.66 11.83
CA VAL A 484 6.57 4.37 12.51
C VAL A 484 6.91 4.53 14.00
N ASP A 485 7.80 5.45 14.37
CA ASP A 485 8.18 5.69 15.77
C ASP A 485 6.99 6.13 16.63
N GLN A 486 6.09 6.92 16.04
CA GLN A 486 4.84 7.32 16.69
C GLN A 486 3.91 6.12 16.85
N ARG A 487 3.74 5.28 15.82
CA ARG A 487 2.92 4.06 15.90
C ARG A 487 3.47 3.05 16.90
N ILE A 488 4.79 2.92 17.08
CA ILE A 488 5.39 2.08 18.14
C ILE A 488 4.91 2.56 19.51
N GLN A 489 4.95 3.88 19.78
CA GLN A 489 4.46 4.43 21.05
C GLN A 489 2.94 4.22 21.23
N GLN A 490 2.16 4.42 20.16
CA GLN A 490 0.71 4.16 20.17
C GLN A 490 0.38 2.69 20.47
N ALA A 491 1.17 1.77 19.91
CA ALA A 491 1.10 0.35 20.17
C ALA A 491 1.43 -0.01 21.62
N GLU A 492 2.48 0.58 22.19
CA GLU A 492 2.86 0.36 23.59
C GLU A 492 1.77 0.84 24.56
N ILE A 493 1.23 2.04 24.35
CA ILE A 493 0.19 2.62 25.21
C ILE A 493 -1.10 1.81 25.12
N THR A 494 -1.61 1.59 23.90
CA THR A 494 -2.87 0.87 23.69
C THR A 494 -2.74 -0.59 24.15
N GLY A 495 -1.61 -1.22 23.84
CA GLY A 495 -1.35 -2.60 24.23
C GLY A 495 -1.24 -2.75 25.74
N SER A 496 -0.54 -1.84 26.43
CA SER A 496 -0.37 -1.91 27.89
C SER A 496 -1.71 -1.76 28.62
N PHE A 497 -2.57 -0.83 28.19
CA PHE A 497 -3.92 -0.67 28.74
C PHE A 497 -4.75 -1.97 28.63
N ILE A 498 -4.68 -2.66 27.48
CA ILE A 498 -5.36 -3.94 27.30
C ILE A 498 -4.71 -5.04 28.16
N GLY A 499 -3.38 -5.04 28.26
CA GLY A 499 -2.62 -5.94 29.12
C GLY A 499 -3.04 -5.85 30.59
N GLU A 500 -3.37 -4.65 31.08
CA GLU A 500 -3.91 -4.45 32.43
C GLU A 500 -5.27 -5.13 32.62
N ILE A 501 -6.16 -5.11 31.61
CA ILE A 501 -7.45 -5.82 31.65
C ILE A 501 -7.20 -7.33 31.79
N LEU A 502 -6.31 -7.90 30.98
CA LEU A 502 -5.99 -9.32 31.00
C LEU A 502 -5.19 -9.74 32.25
N ALA A 503 -4.41 -8.83 32.83
CA ALA A 503 -3.71 -9.07 34.09
C ALA A 503 -4.69 -9.16 35.26
N ALA A 504 -5.75 -8.34 35.25
CA ALA A 504 -6.81 -8.37 36.26
C ALA A 504 -7.75 -9.58 36.09
N ASP A 505 -8.06 -9.98 34.86
CA ASP A 505 -8.77 -11.23 34.55
C ASP A 505 -8.23 -11.86 33.24
N PRO A 506 -7.46 -12.95 33.33
CA PRO A 506 -6.95 -13.66 32.15
C PRO A 506 -8.04 -14.25 31.23
N ASN A 507 -9.29 -14.34 31.71
CA ASN A 507 -10.44 -14.79 30.94
C ASN A 507 -11.34 -13.63 30.46
N ALA A 508 -10.92 -12.39 30.67
CA ALA A 508 -11.60 -11.22 30.14
C ALA A 508 -11.69 -11.34 28.61
N ARG A 509 -12.85 -10.94 28.09
CA ARG A 509 -13.12 -10.94 26.66
C ARG A 509 -12.86 -9.55 26.14
N VAL A 510 -11.77 -9.40 25.40
CA VAL A 510 -11.33 -8.12 24.86
C VAL A 510 -11.26 -8.22 23.34
N ILE A 511 -11.81 -7.21 22.66
CA ILE A 511 -11.74 -7.02 21.21
C ILE A 511 -11.12 -5.65 20.93
N ALA A 512 -9.94 -5.60 20.32
CA ALA A 512 -9.36 -4.36 19.82
C ALA A 512 -9.43 -4.35 18.30
N SER A 513 -9.99 -3.31 17.70
CA SER A 513 -10.18 -3.26 16.25
C SER A 513 -10.22 -1.84 15.71
N GLY A 514 -9.92 -1.70 14.42
CA GLY A 514 -9.93 -0.45 13.68
C GLY A 514 -8.74 -0.36 12.75
N ASP A 515 -8.42 0.86 12.34
CA ASP A 515 -7.32 1.16 11.43
C ASP A 515 -6.03 1.38 12.24
N PHE A 516 -5.15 0.38 12.24
CA PHE A 516 -3.85 0.46 12.92
C PHE A 516 -2.78 1.15 12.05
N ASN A 517 -3.08 1.44 10.78
CA ASN A 517 -2.15 2.02 9.81
C ASN A 517 -0.80 1.28 9.73
N GLU A 518 -0.79 -0.03 10.02
CA GLU A 518 0.42 -0.82 9.99
C GLU A 518 0.11 -2.32 9.88
N PHE A 519 1.07 -3.09 9.38
CA PHE A 519 0.91 -4.51 9.07
C PHE A 519 1.30 -5.39 10.28
N THR A 520 0.65 -6.55 10.44
CA THR A 520 0.83 -7.43 11.61
C THR A 520 2.25 -7.92 11.83
N PHE A 521 3.05 -7.95 10.76
CA PHE A 521 4.45 -8.39 10.77
C PHE A 521 5.47 -7.25 10.92
N VAL A 522 5.04 -5.99 11.05
CA VAL A 522 5.94 -4.83 11.28
C VAL A 522 5.96 -4.46 12.76
N GLU A 523 7.05 -3.82 13.21
CA GLU A 523 7.33 -3.57 14.63
C GLU A 523 6.15 -3.00 15.45
N PRO A 524 5.38 -1.99 15.00
CA PRO A 524 4.26 -1.47 15.79
C PRO A 524 3.22 -2.55 16.15
N LEU A 525 2.81 -3.41 15.21
CA LEU A 525 1.79 -4.43 15.52
C LEU A 525 2.36 -5.62 16.29
N THR A 526 3.62 -5.99 16.04
CA THR A 526 4.28 -7.03 16.86
C THR A 526 4.45 -6.55 18.31
N THR A 527 4.75 -5.27 18.51
CA THR A 527 4.78 -4.61 19.82
C THR A 527 3.41 -4.60 20.47
N PHE A 528 2.37 -4.23 19.72
CA PHE A 528 0.99 -4.23 20.21
C PHE A 528 0.53 -5.62 20.66
N ALA A 529 0.73 -6.65 19.83
CA ALA A 529 0.38 -8.02 20.17
C ALA A 529 1.11 -8.49 21.43
N ALA A 530 2.41 -8.21 21.53
CA ALA A 530 3.23 -8.58 22.69
C ALA A 530 2.79 -7.87 23.99
N LYS A 531 2.47 -6.57 23.93
CA LYS A 531 2.04 -5.78 25.10
C LYS A 531 0.61 -6.10 25.54
N SER A 532 -0.29 -6.29 24.57
CA SER A 532 -1.71 -6.53 24.81
C SER A 532 -2.02 -7.97 25.21
N GLY A 533 -1.21 -8.94 24.78
CA GLY A 533 -1.53 -10.37 24.91
C GLY A 533 -2.72 -10.82 24.05
N LEU A 534 -3.17 -9.98 23.12
CA LEU A 534 -4.19 -10.34 22.14
C LEU A 534 -3.58 -11.12 20.97
N ILE A 535 -4.45 -11.84 20.27
CA ILE A 535 -4.12 -12.67 19.11
C ILE A 535 -4.80 -12.03 17.90
N ASP A 536 -4.08 -11.96 16.78
CA ASP A 536 -4.65 -11.57 15.49
C ASP A 536 -5.78 -12.54 15.11
N LEU A 537 -6.98 -12.00 14.84
CA LEU A 537 -8.15 -12.82 14.57
C LEU A 537 -8.02 -13.59 13.26
N ASP A 538 -7.32 -13.04 12.26
CA ASP A 538 -7.04 -13.73 11.00
C ASP A 538 -6.24 -15.01 11.23
N GLU A 539 -5.21 -14.94 12.07
CA GLU A 539 -4.48 -16.12 12.53
C GLU A 539 -5.37 -17.07 13.33
N ALA A 540 -6.15 -16.54 14.27
CA ALA A 540 -6.97 -17.36 15.16
C ALA A 540 -8.05 -18.18 14.43
N VAL A 541 -8.63 -17.64 13.34
CA VAL A 541 -9.64 -18.36 12.54
C VAL A 541 -9.07 -19.03 11.29
N GLY A 542 -7.79 -18.79 10.98
CA GLY A 542 -7.09 -19.43 9.86
C GLY A 542 -7.45 -18.86 8.50
N ILE A 543 -7.65 -17.53 8.38
CA ILE A 543 -7.79 -16.88 7.07
C ILE A 543 -6.48 -17.05 6.28
N PRO A 544 -6.51 -17.51 5.01
CA PRO A 544 -5.32 -17.62 4.19
C PRO A 544 -4.59 -16.29 4.09
N VAL A 545 -3.25 -16.29 4.22
CA VAL A 545 -2.45 -15.06 4.24
C VAL A 545 -2.70 -14.19 3.01
N THR A 546 -2.94 -14.77 1.84
CA THR A 546 -3.24 -14.04 0.60
C THR A 546 -4.61 -13.37 0.60
N GLU A 547 -5.53 -13.75 1.48
CA GLU A 547 -6.87 -13.13 1.60
C GLU A 547 -6.95 -12.12 2.76
N ARG A 548 -5.80 -11.82 3.39
CA ARG A 548 -5.70 -10.84 4.47
C ARG A 548 -5.37 -9.46 3.89
N TYR A 549 -6.39 -8.77 3.41
CA TYR A 549 -6.27 -7.40 2.95
C TYR A 549 -7.57 -6.62 3.17
N THR A 550 -7.43 -5.33 3.43
CA THR A 550 -8.53 -4.39 3.59
C THR A 550 -8.30 -3.10 2.82
N TYR A 551 -7.16 -2.96 2.14
CA TYR A 551 -6.73 -1.74 1.49
C TYR A 551 -5.88 -2.08 0.27
N VAL A 552 -5.81 -1.19 -0.73
CA VAL A 552 -4.93 -1.36 -1.89
C VAL A 552 -4.17 -0.08 -2.15
N TYR A 553 -2.84 -0.19 -2.21
CA TYR A 553 -1.93 0.92 -2.43
C TYR A 553 -0.69 0.47 -3.20
N ASP A 554 -0.30 1.29 -4.16
CA ASP A 554 0.72 0.95 -5.16
C ASP A 554 0.47 -0.44 -5.76
N MET A 555 1.42 -1.37 -5.66
CA MET A 555 1.30 -2.74 -6.18
C MET A 555 0.66 -3.73 -5.21
N ASN A 556 0.27 -3.29 -4.00
CA ASN A 556 -0.03 -4.18 -2.89
C ASN A 556 -1.51 -4.12 -2.51
N ALA A 557 -2.15 -5.29 -2.39
CA ALA A 557 -3.24 -5.49 -1.45
C ALA A 557 -2.65 -5.62 -0.04
N GLN A 558 -3.13 -4.78 0.88
CA GLN A 558 -2.56 -4.53 2.20
C GLN A 558 -3.63 -4.68 3.27
N GLN A 559 -3.24 -5.03 4.49
CA GLN A 559 -4.13 -5.03 5.65
C GLN A 559 -3.71 -3.95 6.64
N LEU A 560 -4.50 -2.88 6.73
CA LEU A 560 -4.34 -1.81 7.72
C LEU A 560 -5.38 -1.92 8.85
N ASP A 561 -6.52 -2.52 8.53
CA ASP A 561 -7.61 -2.76 9.48
C ASP A 561 -7.50 -4.15 10.07
N HIS A 562 -7.40 -4.20 11.39
CA HIS A 562 -7.20 -5.45 12.11
C HIS A 562 -8.26 -5.65 13.18
N MET A 563 -8.47 -6.91 13.56
CA MET A 563 -9.20 -7.28 14.76
C MET A 563 -8.34 -8.20 15.60
N PHE A 564 -7.92 -7.72 16.76
CA PHE A 564 -7.18 -8.48 17.75
C PHE A 564 -8.12 -8.89 18.89
N VAL A 565 -8.00 -10.12 19.35
CA VAL A 565 -8.91 -10.67 20.37
C VAL A 565 -8.16 -11.38 21.49
N SER A 566 -8.74 -11.31 22.69
CA SER A 566 -8.22 -12.03 23.85
C SER A 566 -8.20 -13.55 23.61
N PRO A 567 -7.31 -14.31 24.27
CA PRO A 567 -7.29 -15.77 24.16
C PRO A 567 -8.64 -16.43 24.47
N ALA A 568 -9.44 -15.84 25.36
CA ALA A 568 -10.78 -16.31 25.72
C ALA A 568 -11.78 -16.25 24.54
N LEU A 569 -11.63 -15.29 23.63
CA LEU A 569 -12.44 -15.17 22.42
C LEU A 569 -11.84 -15.97 21.27
N ALA A 570 -10.51 -15.95 21.09
CA ALA A 570 -9.84 -16.71 20.03
C ALA A 570 -10.14 -18.21 20.10
N LYS A 571 -10.15 -18.78 21.32
CA LYS A 571 -10.39 -20.21 21.56
C LYS A 571 -11.87 -20.56 21.70
N ALA A 572 -12.77 -19.58 21.68
CA ALA A 572 -14.18 -19.85 21.83
C ALA A 572 -14.69 -20.64 20.61
N ASN A 573 -15.39 -21.74 20.88
CA ASN A 573 -16.14 -22.42 19.83
C ASN A 573 -17.04 -21.41 19.14
N GLN A 574 -17.03 -21.42 17.80
CA GLN A 574 -17.86 -20.60 16.92
C GLN A 574 -17.37 -19.17 16.66
N THR A 575 -16.20 -18.76 17.14
CA THR A 575 -15.55 -17.54 16.63
C THR A 575 -15.30 -17.68 15.13
N ARG A 576 -15.80 -16.73 14.34
CA ARG A 576 -15.58 -16.63 12.88
C ARG A 576 -15.29 -15.19 12.52
N TYR A 577 -14.57 -15.00 11.43
CA TYR A 577 -14.19 -13.70 10.90
C TYR A 577 -14.17 -13.77 9.38
N GLU A 578 -14.63 -12.72 8.73
CA GLU A 578 -14.67 -12.57 7.29
C GLU A 578 -14.33 -11.12 6.93
N HIS A 579 -13.38 -10.94 6.01
CA HIS A 579 -13.22 -9.68 5.29
C HIS A 579 -14.28 -9.62 4.19
N VAL A 580 -14.91 -8.45 4.04
CA VAL A 580 -15.90 -8.20 3.00
C VAL A 580 -15.23 -7.35 1.93
N HIS A 581 -14.53 -8.02 1.00
CA HIS A 581 -13.82 -7.34 -0.08
C HIS A 581 -14.83 -6.70 -1.06
N ILE A 582 -15.07 -5.40 -0.91
CA ILE A 582 -16.06 -4.65 -1.69
C ILE A 582 -15.52 -3.33 -2.24
N ASN A 583 -14.44 -2.82 -1.67
CA ASN A 583 -13.82 -1.55 -2.02
C ASN A 583 -12.44 -1.74 -2.64
N SER A 584 -11.63 -2.69 -2.15
CA SER A 584 -10.22 -2.83 -2.54
C SER A 584 -9.98 -3.13 -4.03
N TRP A 585 -10.94 -3.78 -4.70
CA TRP A 585 -10.76 -4.26 -6.07
C TRP A 585 -11.62 -3.51 -7.11
N GLU A 586 -12.47 -2.57 -6.69
CA GLU A 586 -13.42 -1.87 -7.57
C GLU A 586 -12.78 -0.74 -8.40
N LEU A 587 -13.54 -0.26 -9.40
CA LEU A 587 -13.24 0.93 -10.20
C LEU A 587 -13.30 2.20 -9.35
N TYR A 588 -12.60 3.27 -9.77
CA TYR A 588 -12.45 4.47 -8.94
C TYR A 588 -13.80 5.11 -8.57
N ASP A 589 -14.70 5.23 -9.55
CA ASP A 589 -16.01 5.86 -9.37
C ASP A 589 -17.00 4.99 -8.56
N ASP A 590 -16.69 3.71 -8.38
CA ASP A 590 -17.52 2.75 -7.64
C ASP A 590 -17.08 2.62 -6.16
N LEU A 591 -15.94 3.24 -5.76
CA LEU A 591 -15.48 3.23 -4.38
C LEU A 591 -16.43 3.99 -3.46
N VAL A 592 -16.81 3.34 -2.36
CA VAL A 592 -17.56 3.97 -1.26
C VAL A 592 -16.64 4.37 -0.12
N SER A 593 -15.62 3.57 0.13
CA SER A 593 -14.47 3.87 0.99
C SER A 593 -13.24 3.28 0.33
N ASP A 594 -12.06 3.78 0.67
CA ASP A 594 -10.79 3.16 0.31
C ASP A 594 -10.47 1.88 1.13
N HIS A 595 -11.21 1.59 2.20
CA HIS A 595 -11.05 0.41 3.06
C HIS A 595 -12.18 -0.62 2.90
N ASP A 596 -11.87 -1.92 2.95
CA ASP A 596 -12.88 -2.98 3.07
C ASP A 596 -13.35 -3.16 4.53
N PRO A 597 -14.67 -3.32 4.77
CA PRO A 597 -15.15 -3.70 6.09
C PRO A 597 -14.85 -5.16 6.41
N SER A 598 -14.84 -5.48 7.70
CA SER A 598 -14.71 -6.85 8.20
C SER A 598 -15.75 -7.17 9.26
N VAL A 599 -16.19 -8.42 9.35
CA VAL A 599 -17.21 -8.86 10.30
C VAL A 599 -16.77 -10.12 11.02
N ALA A 600 -16.89 -10.12 12.35
CA ALA A 600 -16.69 -11.27 13.21
C ALA A 600 -17.99 -11.66 13.92
N ILE A 601 -18.03 -12.89 14.44
CA ILE A 601 -19.05 -13.33 15.39
C ILE A 601 -18.38 -13.93 16.62
N PHE A 602 -18.83 -13.56 17.81
CA PHE A 602 -18.23 -13.96 19.08
C PHE A 602 -19.24 -14.54 20.07
N ASN A 603 -18.75 -15.47 20.88
CA ASN A 603 -19.40 -15.88 22.11
C ASN A 603 -18.87 -15.08 23.31
N VAL A 604 -19.67 -14.12 23.75
CA VAL A 604 -19.40 -13.22 24.88
C VAL A 604 -20.07 -13.64 26.18
N CYS A 605 -20.70 -14.82 26.26
CA CYS A 605 -21.47 -15.24 27.44
C CYS A 605 -20.65 -15.43 28.72
N GLY A 606 -19.33 -15.64 28.63
CA GLY A 606 -18.53 -15.85 29.84
C GLY A 606 -18.79 -17.14 30.61
N CYS A 607 -19.36 -18.15 29.95
CA CYS A 607 -19.71 -19.46 30.52
C CYS A 607 -18.59 -20.49 30.42
#